data_AF-A0A2D6R1U2-F1
#
_entry.id   AF-A0A2D6R1U2-F1
#
_cell.length_a   1.000
_cell.length_b   1.000
_cell.length_c   1.000
_cell.angle_alpha   90.00
_cell.angle_beta   90.00
_cell.angle_gamma   90.00
#
_symmetry.space_group_name_H-M   'P 1'
#
loop_
_entity.id
_entity.type
_entity.pdbx_description
1 polymer ?
#
loop_
_entity_poly.entity_id
_entity_poly.type
_entity_poly.pdbx_seq_one_letter_code
_entity_poly.pdbx_strand_id
1 'polypeptide(L)'
;MRGRSVPVTGWTVAVWLAATSAGAQTLRLDVVAPEQFNGIATRIRSYDPTPLLQTVWLSGIRGVTAPIRVELAAESAAQRDGVPNWVAGYAVAARDLIVLFPTRTPSYPNDSLESVLRHEIAHILIGRAARGRPLPRWFGEGLAITVERPWGLNDRTRLAWTRLVEGRLTLATLDRRFLEGGASPARAYAISGGLVRRLIQEHGAAAPAEILSMVAVGRSFDAALRIATGRSLRSVELDFMLGQSVVERWLPWLTSGYTLWSSVTLLALLAIWTHRRRRQARRQQWEAEEAALWEEPDRDDRWVH
;
A
#
# COMPACT_ATOMS: atom_id res chain seq x y z
N MET A 1 -63.41 18.35 70.90
CA MET A 1 -62.93 19.17 69.76
C MET A 1 -62.09 18.26 68.86
N ARG A 2 -62.53 18.06 67.60
CA ARG A 2 -61.95 17.09 66.65
C ARG A 2 -60.66 17.64 66.05
N GLY A 3 -59.58 16.87 66.12
CA GLY A 3 -58.29 17.19 65.50
C GLY A 3 -58.39 17.17 63.97
N ARG A 4 -57.95 18.26 63.34
CA ARG A 4 -57.84 18.38 61.88
C ARG A 4 -56.52 17.74 61.44
N SER A 5 -56.60 16.71 60.59
CA SER A 5 -55.49 16.19 59.81
C SER A 5 -55.18 17.14 58.65
N VAL A 6 -53.90 17.47 58.48
CA VAL A 6 -53.38 18.24 57.33
C VAL A 6 -52.94 17.24 56.26
N PRO A 7 -53.42 17.33 55.01
CA PRO A 7 -52.95 16.44 53.96
C PRO A 7 -51.59 16.91 53.44
N VAL A 8 -50.57 16.04 53.53
CA VAL A 8 -49.28 16.23 52.85
C VAL A 8 -49.48 15.80 51.40
N THR A 9 -49.50 16.76 50.48
CA THR A 9 -49.50 16.51 49.03
C THR A 9 -48.08 16.16 48.59
N GLY A 10 -47.83 14.86 48.39
CA GLY A 10 -46.59 14.38 47.79
C GLY A 10 -46.60 14.66 46.29
N TRP A 11 -45.70 15.53 45.82
CA TRP A 11 -45.44 15.72 44.40
C TRP A 11 -44.43 14.68 43.93
N THR A 12 -44.88 13.65 43.21
CA THR A 12 -44.00 12.74 42.50
C THR A 12 -43.55 13.38 41.19
N VAL A 13 -42.31 13.86 41.16
CA VAL A 13 -41.64 14.26 39.92
C VAL A 13 -41.27 12.98 39.17
N ALA A 14 -42.05 12.64 38.14
CA ALA A 14 -41.70 11.56 37.23
C ALA A 14 -40.57 12.04 36.31
N VAL A 15 -39.33 11.70 36.65
CA VAL A 15 -38.20 11.86 35.74
C VAL A 15 -38.33 10.82 34.63
N TRP A 16 -38.84 11.24 33.48
CA TRP A 16 -38.77 10.45 32.26
C TRP A 16 -37.31 10.44 31.78
N LEU A 17 -36.55 9.43 32.21
CA LEU A 17 -35.35 9.02 31.51
C LEU A 17 -35.80 8.50 30.15
N ALA A 18 -35.81 9.39 29.15
CA ALA A 18 -35.82 8.99 27.76
C ALA A 18 -34.48 8.27 27.50
N ALA A 19 -34.44 6.97 27.81
CA ALA A 19 -33.45 6.08 27.27
C ALA A 19 -33.71 6.02 25.77
N THR A 20 -33.11 6.96 25.03
CA THR A 20 -32.91 6.79 23.60
C THR A 20 -32.10 5.50 23.51
N SER A 21 -32.74 4.41 23.11
CA SER A 21 -31.99 3.25 22.66
C SER A 21 -31.03 3.80 21.62
N ALA A 22 -29.72 3.73 21.91
CA ALA A 22 -28.70 3.92 20.91
C ALA A 22 -28.88 2.76 19.93
N GLY A 23 -29.90 2.85 19.08
CA GLY A 23 -30.12 1.93 17.99
C GLY A 23 -28.79 1.85 17.27
N ALA A 24 -28.27 0.63 17.15
CA ALA A 24 -26.99 0.36 16.52
C ALA A 24 -26.93 1.17 15.22
N GLN A 25 -26.19 2.29 15.25
CA GLN A 25 -26.10 3.14 14.07
C GLN A 25 -25.30 2.34 13.06
N THR A 26 -25.99 1.81 12.06
CA THR A 26 -25.33 1.18 10.93
C THR A 26 -24.79 2.28 10.02
N LEU A 27 -23.58 2.09 9.50
CA LEU A 27 -23.01 3.00 8.53
C LEU A 27 -23.94 3.03 7.30
N ARG A 28 -24.41 4.21 6.91
CA ARG A 28 -25.31 4.39 5.76
C ARG A 28 -24.76 5.42 4.78
N LEU A 29 -25.14 5.28 3.51
CA LEU A 29 -24.76 6.19 2.43
C LEU A 29 -25.97 7.03 2.00
N ASP A 30 -25.89 8.34 2.22
CA ASP A 30 -26.92 9.31 1.83
C ASP A 30 -26.56 9.84 0.42
N VAL A 31 -27.13 9.21 -0.62
CA VAL A 31 -26.74 9.43 -2.02
C VAL A 31 -27.55 10.55 -2.68
N VAL A 32 -26.85 11.60 -3.13
CA VAL A 32 -27.36 12.72 -3.92
C VAL A 32 -26.82 12.63 -5.34
N ALA A 33 -27.69 12.63 -6.34
CA ALA A 33 -27.30 12.49 -7.73
C ALA A 33 -28.25 13.26 -8.66
N PRO A 34 -27.75 13.89 -9.74
CA PRO A 34 -28.55 14.34 -10.87
C PRO A 34 -29.32 13.17 -11.53
N GLU A 35 -30.46 13.46 -12.16
CA GLU A 35 -31.34 12.46 -12.76
C GLU A 35 -30.63 11.52 -13.76
N GLN A 36 -29.69 12.06 -14.53
CA GLN A 36 -28.89 11.30 -15.50
C GLN A 36 -28.07 10.15 -14.87
N PHE A 37 -27.83 10.18 -13.55
CA PHE A 37 -27.09 9.14 -12.83
C PHE A 37 -27.99 8.28 -11.93
N ASN A 38 -29.32 8.31 -12.10
CA ASN A 38 -30.26 7.55 -11.27
C ASN A 38 -29.94 6.06 -11.19
N GLY A 39 -29.55 5.42 -12.30
CA GLY A 39 -29.19 3.99 -12.29
C GLY A 39 -27.97 3.70 -11.40
N ILE A 40 -26.96 4.57 -11.45
CA ILE A 40 -25.74 4.45 -10.64
C ILE A 40 -26.03 4.77 -9.17
N ALA A 41 -26.83 5.80 -8.92
CA ALA A 41 -27.26 6.18 -7.58
C ALA A 41 -28.02 5.03 -6.89
N THR A 42 -28.90 4.33 -7.62
CA THR A 42 -29.60 3.13 -7.10
C THR A 42 -28.62 2.02 -6.73
N ARG A 43 -27.61 1.76 -7.57
CA ARG A 43 -26.56 0.76 -7.29
C ARG A 43 -25.80 1.11 -6.01
N ILE A 44 -25.41 2.38 -5.82
CA ILE A 44 -24.71 2.83 -4.61
C ILE A 44 -25.61 2.76 -3.37
N ARG A 45 -26.90 3.12 -3.48
CA ARG A 45 -27.85 2.99 -2.36
C ARG A 45 -28.04 1.55 -1.91
N SER A 46 -27.88 0.58 -2.82
CA SER A 46 -27.94 -0.85 -2.51
C SER A 46 -26.63 -1.42 -1.94
N TYR A 47 -25.54 -0.64 -1.96
CA TYR A 47 -24.26 -1.07 -1.42
C TYR A 47 -24.30 -1.04 0.11
N ASP A 48 -23.99 -2.18 0.75
CA ASP A 48 -23.84 -2.27 2.20
C ASP A 48 -22.39 -1.94 2.60
N PRO A 49 -22.14 -0.80 3.28
CA PRO A 49 -20.80 -0.42 3.72
C PRO A 49 -20.43 -1.06 5.07
N THR A 50 -21.34 -1.77 5.73
CA THR A 50 -21.13 -2.37 7.05
C THR A 50 -19.92 -3.31 7.14
N PRO A 51 -19.61 -4.14 6.12
CA PRO A 51 -18.40 -4.98 6.15
C PRO A 51 -17.11 -4.17 6.31
N LEU A 52 -17.09 -2.91 5.88
CA LEU A 52 -15.91 -2.04 6.03
C LEU A 52 -15.61 -1.72 7.49
N LEU A 53 -16.64 -1.65 8.35
CA LEU A 53 -16.48 -1.45 9.79
C LEU A 53 -15.80 -2.65 10.49
N GLN A 54 -15.84 -3.83 9.87
CA GLN A 54 -15.21 -5.05 10.40
C GLN A 54 -13.70 -5.11 10.12
N THR A 55 -13.16 -4.11 9.41
CA THR A 55 -11.73 -4.02 9.18
C THR A 55 -11.00 -3.93 10.52
N VAL A 56 -9.97 -4.78 10.71
CA VAL A 56 -9.35 -4.97 12.03
C VAL A 56 -8.82 -3.67 12.65
N TRP A 57 -8.32 -2.73 11.83
CA TRP A 57 -7.83 -1.45 12.33
C TRP A 57 -8.93 -0.42 12.66
N LEU A 58 -10.20 -0.71 12.38
CA LEU A 58 -11.35 0.04 12.89
C LEU A 58 -11.92 -0.56 14.19
N SER A 59 -11.40 -1.72 14.60
CA SER A 59 -11.83 -2.38 15.84
C SER A 59 -11.63 -1.45 17.04
N GLY A 60 -12.68 -1.30 17.85
CA GLY A 60 -12.66 -0.48 19.06
C GLY A 60 -12.78 1.04 18.83
N ILE A 61 -12.79 1.51 17.57
CA ILE A 61 -12.97 2.94 17.26
C ILE A 61 -14.46 3.30 17.34
N ARG A 62 -14.78 4.28 18.19
CA ARG A 62 -16.15 4.76 18.41
C ARG A 62 -16.49 5.94 17.50
N GLY A 63 -17.77 6.09 17.15
CA GLY A 63 -18.28 7.26 16.42
C GLY A 63 -17.98 7.24 14.91
N VAL A 64 -17.60 6.10 14.35
CA VAL A 64 -17.31 5.94 12.90
C VAL A 64 -18.56 5.64 12.06
N THR A 65 -19.73 5.54 12.69
CA THR A 65 -20.98 5.04 12.08
C THR A 65 -21.92 6.14 11.57
N ALA A 66 -21.54 7.41 11.67
CA ALA A 66 -22.36 8.50 11.16
C ALA A 66 -22.63 8.31 9.64
N PRO A 67 -23.77 8.79 9.11
CA PRO A 67 -24.04 8.73 7.67
C PRO A 67 -22.91 9.37 6.85
N ILE A 68 -22.65 8.85 5.66
CA ILE A 68 -21.73 9.45 4.69
C ILE A 68 -22.54 9.97 3.52
N ARG A 69 -22.39 11.25 3.18
CA ARG A 69 -23.00 11.83 1.98
C ARG A 69 -22.19 11.44 0.75
N VAL A 70 -22.84 10.88 -0.26
CA VAL A 70 -22.21 10.53 -1.54
C VAL A 70 -22.85 11.35 -2.65
N GLU A 71 -22.07 12.17 -3.34
CA GLU A 71 -22.51 13.00 -4.44
C GLU A 71 -22.00 12.46 -5.77
N LEU A 72 -22.91 12.25 -6.72
CA LEU A 72 -22.53 11.96 -8.11
C LEU A 72 -22.46 13.25 -8.90
N ALA A 73 -21.26 13.64 -9.30
CA ALA A 73 -21.02 14.87 -10.02
C ALA A 73 -20.81 14.61 -11.52
N ALA A 74 -21.30 15.53 -12.35
CA ALA A 74 -21.02 15.53 -13.78
C ALA A 74 -19.60 16.04 -14.08
N GLU A 75 -19.04 15.67 -15.22
CA GLU A 75 -17.71 16.12 -15.65
C GLU A 75 -17.60 17.65 -15.71
N SER A 76 -18.67 18.36 -16.06
CA SER A 76 -18.70 19.83 -16.06
C SER A 76 -18.50 20.44 -14.67
N ALA A 77 -18.97 19.78 -13.60
CA ALA A 77 -18.70 20.20 -12.24
C ALA A 77 -17.22 19.96 -11.87
N ALA A 78 -16.70 18.79 -12.24
CA ALA A 78 -15.28 18.45 -12.03
C ALA A 78 -14.34 19.48 -12.67
N GLN A 79 -14.64 19.89 -13.91
CA GLN A 79 -13.86 20.90 -14.65
C GLN A 79 -13.92 22.28 -13.99
N ARG A 80 -15.10 22.72 -13.56
CA ARG A 80 -15.26 24.00 -12.84
C ARG A 80 -14.46 24.04 -11.54
N ASP A 81 -14.41 22.92 -10.84
CA ASP A 81 -13.71 22.79 -9.55
C ASP A 81 -12.21 22.49 -9.73
N GLY A 82 -11.71 22.41 -10.97
CA GLY A 82 -10.30 22.14 -11.28
C GLY A 82 -9.85 20.72 -10.93
N VAL A 83 -10.78 19.77 -10.83
CA VAL A 83 -10.47 18.38 -10.47
C VAL A 83 -9.80 17.68 -11.66
N PRO A 84 -8.56 17.17 -11.50
CA PRO A 84 -7.85 16.49 -12.58
C PRO A 84 -8.64 15.31 -13.16
N ASN A 85 -8.56 15.10 -14.47
CA ASN A 85 -9.34 14.08 -15.19
C ASN A 85 -9.08 12.63 -14.75
N TRP A 86 -7.93 12.36 -14.14
CA TRP A 86 -7.55 11.04 -13.62
C TRP A 86 -8.18 10.72 -12.25
N VAL A 87 -8.79 11.70 -11.58
CA VAL A 87 -9.46 11.52 -10.28
C VAL A 87 -10.88 11.00 -10.51
N ALA A 88 -11.13 9.71 -10.24
CA ALA A 88 -12.47 9.12 -10.39
C ALA A 88 -13.43 9.48 -9.24
N GLY A 89 -12.89 9.90 -8.09
CA GLY A 89 -13.61 10.34 -6.92
C GLY A 89 -12.66 10.92 -5.87
N TYR A 90 -13.22 11.58 -4.85
CA TYR A 90 -12.47 12.04 -3.69
C TYR A 90 -13.35 12.13 -2.45
N ALA A 91 -12.72 12.00 -1.28
CA ALA A 91 -13.34 12.11 0.02
C ALA A 91 -12.90 13.38 0.78
N VAL A 92 -13.87 14.04 1.41
CA VAL A 92 -13.66 15.15 2.34
C VAL A 92 -14.10 14.70 3.72
N ALA A 93 -13.19 14.06 4.45
CA ALA A 93 -13.48 13.46 5.76
C ALA A 93 -14.06 14.43 6.79
N ALA A 94 -13.63 15.70 6.77
CA ALA A 94 -14.15 16.73 7.68
C ALA A 94 -15.63 17.08 7.45
N ARG A 95 -16.21 16.68 6.32
CA ARG A 95 -17.60 16.95 5.93
C ARG A 95 -18.42 15.68 5.73
N ASP A 96 -17.84 14.51 6.00
CA ASP A 96 -18.46 13.21 5.71
C ASP A 96 -18.98 13.10 4.27
N LEU A 97 -18.23 13.70 3.32
CA LEU A 97 -18.64 13.86 1.94
C LEU A 97 -17.72 13.07 1.01
N ILE A 98 -18.31 12.29 0.13
CA ILE A 98 -17.65 11.65 -1.00
C ILE A 98 -18.22 12.24 -2.28
N VAL A 99 -17.36 12.61 -3.22
CA VAL A 99 -17.75 13.02 -4.57
C VAL A 99 -17.22 11.99 -5.56
N LEU A 100 -18.10 11.43 -6.38
CA LEU A 100 -17.75 10.48 -7.43
C LEU A 100 -18.08 11.05 -8.80
N PHE A 101 -17.26 10.70 -9.80
CA PHE A 101 -17.44 11.10 -11.19
C PHE A 101 -17.74 9.86 -12.05
N PRO A 102 -19.02 9.49 -12.24
CA PRO A 102 -19.36 8.21 -12.86
C PRO A 102 -18.93 8.08 -14.33
N THR A 103 -18.67 9.21 -14.99
CA THR A 103 -18.22 9.28 -16.39
C THR A 103 -16.72 9.05 -16.57
N ARG A 104 -15.93 9.03 -15.48
CA ARG A 104 -14.49 8.80 -15.54
C ARG A 104 -14.20 7.30 -15.45
N THR A 105 -13.38 6.80 -16.38
CA THR A 105 -12.94 5.40 -16.37
C THR A 105 -12.05 5.16 -15.15
N PRO A 106 -12.43 4.27 -14.20
CA PRO A 106 -11.57 3.94 -13.08
C PRO A 106 -10.22 3.45 -13.62
N SER A 107 -9.14 4.09 -13.18
CA SER A 107 -7.78 3.65 -13.42
C SER A 107 -7.15 3.32 -12.08
N TYR A 108 -6.21 2.38 -12.08
CA TYR A 108 -5.52 1.85 -10.90
C TYR A 108 -5.27 2.94 -9.81
N PRO A 109 -5.56 2.66 -8.52
CA PRO A 109 -5.79 1.34 -7.91
C PRO A 109 -7.18 0.73 -8.16
N ASN A 110 -8.14 1.53 -8.60
CA ASN A 110 -9.55 1.15 -8.68
C ASN A 110 -9.93 0.67 -10.09
N ASP A 111 -10.56 -0.50 -10.21
CA ASP A 111 -11.01 -1.12 -11.47
C ASP A 111 -12.53 -1.05 -11.68
N SER A 112 -13.27 -0.55 -10.69
CA SER A 112 -14.72 -0.46 -10.66
C SER A 112 -15.20 0.71 -9.79
N LEU A 113 -16.41 1.22 -10.04
CA LEU A 113 -16.99 2.30 -9.23
C LEU A 113 -17.16 1.89 -7.76
N GLU A 114 -17.47 0.61 -7.50
CA GLU A 114 -17.57 0.07 -6.14
C GLU A 114 -16.22 0.01 -5.43
N SER A 115 -15.13 -0.21 -6.17
CA SER A 115 -13.77 -0.14 -5.64
C SER A 115 -13.42 1.31 -5.28
N VAL A 116 -13.70 2.28 -6.16
CA VAL A 116 -13.54 3.72 -5.85
C VAL A 116 -14.36 4.10 -4.62
N LEU A 117 -15.64 3.72 -4.58
CA LEU A 117 -16.51 4.02 -3.43
C LEU A 117 -15.94 3.44 -2.13
N ARG A 118 -15.46 2.19 -2.12
CA ARG A 118 -14.82 1.58 -0.95
C ARG A 118 -13.58 2.35 -0.49
N HIS A 119 -12.74 2.75 -1.44
CA HIS A 119 -11.56 3.56 -1.19
C HIS A 119 -11.92 4.90 -0.54
N GLU A 120 -12.91 5.61 -1.09
CA GLU A 120 -13.36 6.89 -0.54
C GLU A 120 -14.04 6.74 0.83
N ILE A 121 -14.82 5.68 1.05
CA ILE A 121 -15.39 5.38 2.38
C ILE A 121 -14.25 5.15 3.39
N ALA A 122 -13.20 4.41 3.00
CA ALA A 122 -12.06 4.19 3.88
C ALA A 122 -11.41 5.51 4.31
N HIS A 123 -11.26 6.49 3.43
CA HIS A 123 -10.78 7.82 3.80
C HIS A 123 -11.66 8.54 4.82
N ILE A 124 -12.99 8.47 4.68
CA ILE A 124 -13.91 9.02 5.68
C ILE A 124 -13.71 8.32 7.03
N LEU A 125 -13.65 7.00 7.05
CA LEU A 125 -13.49 6.21 8.27
C LEU A 125 -12.14 6.46 8.95
N ILE A 126 -11.05 6.58 8.18
CA ILE A 126 -9.71 6.95 8.68
C ILE A 126 -9.75 8.36 9.30
N GLY A 127 -10.38 9.31 8.61
CA GLY A 127 -10.52 10.67 9.11
C GLY A 127 -11.33 10.75 10.40
N ARG A 128 -12.43 10.00 10.51
CA ARG A 128 -13.21 9.87 11.76
C ARG A 128 -12.39 9.22 12.87
N ALA A 129 -11.68 8.15 12.56
CA ALA A 129 -10.81 7.44 13.49
C ALA A 129 -9.71 8.35 14.06
N ALA A 130 -9.13 9.23 13.24
CA ALA A 130 -8.15 10.22 13.65
C ALA A 130 -8.78 11.54 14.17
N ARG A 131 -10.11 11.64 14.25
CA ARG A 131 -10.85 12.87 14.59
C ARG A 131 -10.43 14.10 13.77
N GLY A 132 -10.24 13.90 12.46
CA GLY A 132 -9.86 14.94 11.49
C GLY A 132 -8.42 15.45 11.63
N ARG A 133 -7.61 14.86 12.51
CA ARG A 133 -6.22 15.26 12.71
C ARG A 133 -5.35 14.77 11.55
N PRO A 134 -4.26 15.50 11.23
CA PRO A 134 -3.42 15.18 10.09
C PRO A 134 -2.69 13.85 10.30
N LEU A 135 -2.64 13.07 9.21
CA LEU A 135 -1.87 11.83 9.08
C LEU A 135 -0.90 11.98 7.90
N PRO A 136 0.26 11.29 7.93
CA PRO A 136 1.06 11.12 6.73
C PRO A 136 0.23 10.50 5.61
N ARG A 137 0.35 11.03 4.39
CA ARG A 137 -0.48 10.57 3.27
C ARG A 137 -0.25 9.09 3.00
N TRP A 138 1.00 8.64 3.00
CA TRP A 138 1.31 7.24 2.75
C TRP A 138 0.58 6.27 3.70
N PHE A 139 0.32 6.69 4.95
CA PHE A 139 -0.36 5.86 5.94
C PHE A 139 -1.86 5.81 5.67
N GLY A 140 -2.48 6.97 5.42
CA GLY A 140 -3.91 7.04 5.05
C GLY A 140 -4.22 6.29 3.76
N GLU A 141 -3.42 6.49 2.72
CA GLU A 141 -3.54 5.79 1.45
C GLU A 141 -3.28 4.29 1.59
N GLY A 142 -2.28 3.92 2.37
CA GLY A 142 -1.96 2.52 2.62
C GLY A 142 -3.10 1.78 3.32
N LEU A 143 -3.75 2.41 4.31
CA LEU A 143 -4.92 1.86 4.97
C LEU A 143 -6.12 1.75 4.02
N ALA A 144 -6.38 2.77 3.19
CA ALA A 144 -7.48 2.74 2.22
C ALA A 144 -7.34 1.57 1.22
N ILE A 145 -6.11 1.29 0.76
CA ILE A 145 -5.82 0.16 -0.13
C ILE A 145 -6.08 -1.20 0.56
N THR A 146 -5.79 -1.31 1.86
CA THR A 146 -6.08 -2.56 2.59
C THR A 146 -7.57 -2.88 2.69
N VAL A 147 -8.43 -1.85 2.60
CA VAL A 147 -9.89 -1.99 2.63
C VAL A 147 -10.45 -2.37 1.25
N GLU A 148 -9.90 -1.79 0.19
CA GLU A 148 -10.32 -2.08 -1.19
C GLU A 148 -10.11 -3.55 -1.57
N ARG A 149 -9.02 -4.14 -1.07
CA ARG A 149 -8.64 -5.54 -1.33
C ARG A 149 -8.56 -6.34 -0.03
N PRO A 150 -9.71 -6.77 0.54
CA PRO A 150 -9.76 -7.69 1.66
C PRO A 150 -9.00 -8.97 1.32
N TRP A 151 -8.39 -9.58 2.33
CA TRP A 151 -7.43 -10.67 2.16
C TRP A 151 -8.00 -11.84 1.35
N GLY A 152 -7.31 -12.17 0.25
CA GLY A 152 -7.43 -13.41 -0.50
C GLY A 152 -6.04 -13.79 -1.02
N LEU A 153 -5.60 -15.00 -0.69
CA LEU A 153 -4.31 -15.59 -1.04
C LEU A 153 -3.90 -15.33 -2.49
N ASN A 154 -2.97 -14.40 -2.71
CA ASN A 154 -1.98 -14.59 -3.77
C ASN A 154 -0.72 -13.76 -3.47
N ASP A 155 0.37 -14.47 -3.24
CA ASP A 155 1.76 -14.01 -3.08
C ASP A 155 2.30 -13.17 -4.25
N ARG A 156 1.48 -12.85 -5.26
CA ARG A 156 1.85 -12.07 -6.44
C ARG A 156 2.13 -10.60 -6.14
N THR A 157 1.62 -10.05 -5.03
CA THR A 157 1.95 -8.67 -4.65
C THR A 157 3.42 -8.56 -4.22
N ARG A 158 3.99 -9.58 -3.55
CA ARG A 158 5.41 -9.64 -3.16
C ARG A 158 6.36 -9.43 -4.33
N LEU A 159 6.03 -9.99 -5.50
CA LEU A 159 6.82 -9.88 -6.73
C LEU A 159 6.65 -8.54 -7.46
N ALA A 160 5.47 -7.91 -7.37
CA ALA A 160 5.26 -6.56 -7.90
C ALA A 160 6.03 -5.50 -7.08
N TRP A 161 6.10 -5.65 -5.76
CA TRP A 161 6.87 -4.77 -4.86
C TRP A 161 8.33 -4.66 -5.24
N THR A 162 8.97 -5.78 -5.54
CA THR A 162 10.43 -5.86 -5.75
C THR A 162 10.87 -5.15 -7.03
N ARG A 163 9.99 -5.01 -8.04
CA ARG A 163 10.28 -4.29 -9.29
C ARG A 163 9.91 -2.81 -9.22
N LEU A 164 8.98 -2.43 -8.35
CA LEU A 164 8.45 -1.07 -8.25
C LEU A 164 9.29 -0.15 -7.35
N VAL A 165 10.38 -0.62 -6.75
CA VAL A 165 11.22 0.19 -5.85
C VAL A 165 12.58 0.43 -6.50
N GLU A 166 12.57 1.24 -7.56
CA GLU A 166 13.78 1.82 -8.15
C GLU A 166 14.08 3.21 -7.56
N GLY A 167 15.25 3.35 -6.93
CA GLY A 167 15.73 4.61 -6.35
C GLY A 167 15.40 4.80 -4.87
N ARG A 168 16.25 5.55 -4.16
CA ARG A 168 16.11 5.89 -2.73
C ARG A 168 14.87 6.76 -2.51
N LEU A 169 13.75 6.17 -2.13
CA LEU A 169 12.52 6.89 -1.81
C LEU A 169 12.36 7.05 -0.29
N THR A 170 12.23 8.29 0.20
CA THR A 170 11.88 8.58 1.61
C THR A 170 10.36 8.67 1.78
N LEU A 171 9.84 8.58 3.01
CA LEU A 171 8.40 8.74 3.27
C LEU A 171 7.93 10.17 2.94
N ALA A 172 8.77 11.16 3.21
CA ALA A 172 8.49 12.55 2.81
C ALA A 172 8.41 12.73 1.28
N THR A 173 9.26 12.03 0.53
CA THR A 173 9.22 12.06 -0.94
C THR A 173 7.99 11.31 -1.45
N LEU A 174 7.61 10.21 -0.80
CA LEU A 174 6.39 9.47 -1.11
C LEU A 174 5.14 10.35 -0.89
N ASP A 175 5.06 11.05 0.24
CA ASP A 175 3.96 11.99 0.55
C ASP A 175 3.88 13.13 -0.47
N ARG A 176 5.04 13.65 -0.90
CA ARG A 176 5.11 14.71 -1.92
C ARG A 176 4.65 14.23 -3.30
N ARG A 177 4.94 12.98 -3.68
CA ARG A 177 4.49 12.41 -4.96
C ARG A 177 2.97 12.34 -5.08
N PHE A 178 2.26 12.19 -3.98
CA PHE A 178 0.79 12.31 -3.97
C PHE A 178 0.30 13.74 -4.25
N LEU A 179 1.12 14.76 -3.99
CA LEU A 179 0.79 16.17 -4.28
C LEU A 179 1.13 16.56 -5.72
N GLU A 180 2.22 16.02 -6.27
CA GLU A 180 2.76 16.44 -7.58
C GLU A 180 2.04 15.79 -8.77
N GLY A 181 1.23 14.74 -8.58
CA GLY A 181 0.37 14.15 -9.61
C GLY A 181 1.07 13.58 -10.86
N GLY A 182 2.40 13.68 -10.96
CA GLY A 182 3.15 13.53 -12.22
C GLY A 182 3.98 12.24 -12.37
N ALA A 183 4.04 11.37 -11.36
CA ALA A 183 4.74 10.07 -11.45
C ALA A 183 3.79 8.96 -11.02
N SER A 184 3.36 8.12 -11.98
CA SER A 184 2.41 6.99 -11.84
C SER A 184 1.85 6.83 -10.42
N PRO A 185 0.69 7.45 -10.10
CA PRO A 185 0.05 7.38 -8.78
C PRO A 185 0.02 5.96 -8.23
N ALA A 186 -0.15 5.00 -9.14
CA ALA A 186 -0.08 3.57 -8.89
C ALA A 186 1.13 3.14 -8.04
N ARG A 187 2.32 3.66 -8.31
CA ARG A 187 3.54 3.29 -7.58
C ARG A 187 3.53 3.80 -6.14
N ALA A 188 3.05 5.03 -5.92
CA ALA A 188 2.98 5.61 -4.58
C ALA A 188 1.93 4.88 -3.73
N TYR A 189 0.72 4.69 -4.28
CA TYR A 189 -0.33 3.85 -3.68
C TYR A 189 0.21 2.48 -3.33
N ALA A 190 0.92 1.88 -4.28
CA ALA A 190 1.49 0.61 -4.06
C ALA A 190 2.41 0.68 -2.80
N ILE A 191 3.48 1.49 -2.83
CA ILE A 191 4.46 1.53 -1.73
C ILE A 191 3.78 1.76 -0.37
N SER A 192 2.80 2.66 -0.32
CA SER A 192 1.94 2.91 0.85
C SER A 192 1.23 1.67 1.37
N GLY A 193 0.52 0.94 0.50
CA GLY A 193 -0.12 -0.33 0.87
C GLY A 193 0.90 -1.39 1.32
N GLY A 194 2.08 -1.43 0.72
CA GLY A 194 3.19 -2.30 1.14
C GLY A 194 3.70 -1.98 2.55
N LEU A 195 3.88 -0.70 2.87
CA LEU A 195 4.32 -0.24 4.19
C LEU A 195 3.31 -0.54 5.29
N VAL A 196 2.03 -0.24 5.06
CA VAL A 196 0.96 -0.54 6.02
C VAL A 196 0.79 -2.04 6.21
N ARG A 197 0.92 -2.84 5.14
CA ARG A 197 0.90 -4.30 5.27
C ARG A 197 2.06 -4.81 6.14
N ARG A 198 3.27 -4.31 5.94
CA ARG A 198 4.43 -4.68 6.77
C ARG A 198 4.20 -4.29 8.23
N LEU A 199 3.70 -3.08 8.48
CA LEU A 199 3.34 -2.61 9.82
C LEU A 199 2.36 -3.58 10.52
N ILE A 200 1.31 -4.00 9.83
CA ILE A 200 0.32 -4.97 10.33
C ILE A 200 0.95 -6.35 10.57
N GLN A 201 1.85 -6.79 9.68
CA GLN A 201 2.52 -8.10 9.81
C GLN A 201 3.50 -8.14 10.99
N GLU A 202 4.24 -7.06 11.22
CA GLU A 202 5.27 -6.98 12.26
C GLU A 202 4.70 -6.67 13.65
N HIS A 203 3.68 -5.81 13.71
CA HIS A 203 3.16 -5.26 14.98
C HIS A 203 1.72 -5.68 15.27
N GLY A 204 1.14 -6.53 14.43
CA GLY A 204 -0.23 -7.03 14.59
C GLY A 204 -1.29 -6.14 13.98
N ALA A 205 -2.47 -6.73 13.80
CA ALA A 205 -3.59 -6.08 13.08
C ALA A 205 -4.26 -4.92 13.84
N ALA A 206 -4.03 -4.82 15.16
CA ALA A 206 -4.51 -3.71 15.97
C ALA A 206 -3.61 -2.46 15.91
N ALA A 207 -2.34 -2.58 15.47
CA ALA A 207 -1.38 -1.48 15.50
C ALA A 207 -1.88 -0.21 14.78
N PRO A 208 -2.54 -0.27 13.60
CA PRO A 208 -3.04 0.96 12.98
C PRO A 208 -4.22 1.57 13.76
N ALA A 209 -5.05 0.78 14.43
CA ALA A 209 -6.12 1.28 15.29
C ALA A 209 -5.54 2.07 16.48
N GLU A 210 -4.50 1.53 17.11
CA GLU A 210 -3.78 2.18 18.21
C GLU A 210 -3.17 3.50 17.76
N ILE A 211 -2.50 3.53 16.60
CA ILE A 211 -1.93 4.76 16.03
C ILE A 211 -3.03 5.80 15.81
N LEU A 212 -4.14 5.42 15.15
CA LEU A 212 -5.25 6.33 14.87
C LEU A 212 -5.87 6.88 16.16
N SER A 213 -6.09 6.04 17.17
CA SER A 213 -6.64 6.47 18.47
C SER A 213 -5.71 7.45 19.21
N MET A 214 -4.39 7.24 19.14
CA MET A 214 -3.41 8.11 19.78
C MET A 214 -3.29 9.45 19.06
N VAL A 215 -3.36 9.44 17.74
CA VAL A 215 -3.49 10.68 16.95
C VAL A 215 -4.76 11.41 17.36
N ALA A 216 -5.91 10.72 17.40
CA ALA A 216 -7.21 11.29 17.73
C ALA A 216 -7.25 12.08 19.05
N VAL A 217 -6.48 11.65 20.06
CA VAL A 217 -6.46 12.30 21.38
C VAL A 217 -5.46 13.46 21.51
N GLY A 218 -4.54 13.66 20.57
CA GLY A 218 -3.50 14.66 20.85
C GLY A 218 -2.19 14.47 20.11
N ARG A 219 -1.77 13.22 19.95
CA ARG A 219 -0.36 12.90 19.73
C ARG A 219 0.03 13.16 18.28
N SER A 220 1.30 13.52 18.10
CA SER A 220 1.89 13.51 16.76
C SER A 220 1.90 12.07 16.23
N PHE A 221 1.87 11.92 14.91
CA PHE A 221 1.93 10.61 14.28
C PHE A 221 3.19 9.81 14.71
N ASP A 222 4.36 10.45 14.77
CA ASP A 222 5.59 9.80 15.23
C ASP A 222 5.48 9.29 16.68
N ALA A 223 4.87 10.06 17.58
CA ALA A 223 4.65 9.62 18.95
C ALA A 223 3.66 8.46 19.02
N ALA A 224 2.58 8.51 18.24
CA ALA A 224 1.59 7.44 18.15
C ALA A 224 2.20 6.14 17.60
N LEU A 225 2.97 6.24 16.51
CA LEU A 225 3.70 5.13 15.90
C LEU A 225 4.67 4.49 16.90
N ARG A 226 5.46 5.31 17.61
CA ARG A 226 6.42 4.83 18.60
C ARG A 226 5.77 4.14 19.79
N ILE A 227 4.58 4.58 20.21
CA ILE A 227 3.84 3.91 21.28
C ILE A 227 3.28 2.57 20.80
N ALA A 228 2.69 2.52 19.60
CA ALA A 228 2.09 1.30 19.06
C ALA A 228 3.11 0.24 18.60
N THR A 229 4.31 0.67 18.16
CA THR A 229 5.28 -0.23 17.50
C THR A 229 6.63 -0.32 18.19
N GLY A 230 6.93 0.59 19.12
CA GLY A 230 8.28 0.80 19.65
C GLY A 230 9.22 1.50 18.66
N ARG A 231 8.77 1.84 17.46
CA ARG A 231 9.59 2.40 16.38
C ARG A 231 9.26 3.87 16.12
N SER A 232 10.30 4.68 15.92
CA SER A 232 10.12 6.04 15.43
C SER A 232 9.85 6.04 13.92
N LEU A 233 9.21 7.09 13.41
CA LEU A 233 9.02 7.30 11.98
C LEU A 233 10.36 7.30 11.25
N ARG A 234 11.39 7.86 11.87
CA ARG A 234 12.77 7.86 11.34
C ARG A 234 13.33 6.45 11.22
N SER A 235 13.08 5.55 12.19
CA SER A 235 13.57 4.18 12.08
C SER A 235 12.80 3.38 11.04
N VAL A 236 11.49 3.59 10.90
CA VAL A 236 10.69 2.99 9.82
C VAL A 236 11.17 3.48 8.44
N GLU A 237 11.46 4.78 8.31
CA GLU A 237 12.01 5.34 7.07
C GLU A 237 13.40 4.77 6.75
N LEU A 238 14.29 4.68 7.74
CA LEU A 238 15.64 4.13 7.55
C LEU A 238 15.58 2.66 7.11
N ASP A 239 14.76 1.84 7.78
CA ASP A 239 14.55 0.44 7.39
C ASP A 239 13.95 0.33 6.00
N PHE A 240 12.98 1.18 5.68
CA PHE A 240 12.43 1.22 4.33
C PHE A 240 13.52 1.49 3.31
N MET A 241 14.36 2.52 3.53
CA MET A 241 15.49 2.87 2.66
C MET A 241 16.55 1.77 2.55
N LEU A 242 16.89 1.10 3.65
CA LEU A 242 17.86 0.00 3.69
C LEU A 242 17.31 -1.24 2.97
N GLY A 243 16.01 -1.53 3.12
CA GLY A 243 15.33 -2.61 2.39
C GLY A 243 15.18 -2.38 0.89
N GLN A 244 15.40 -1.15 0.41
CA GLN A 244 15.53 -0.88 -1.04
C GLN A 244 16.94 -1.19 -1.55
N SER A 245 17.93 -1.32 -0.66
CA SER A 245 19.32 -1.54 -1.06
C SER A 245 19.47 -2.92 -1.72
N VAL A 246 20.35 -2.98 -2.72
CA VAL A 246 20.68 -4.20 -3.46
C VAL A 246 21.20 -5.29 -2.50
N VAL A 247 21.78 -4.92 -1.36
CA VAL A 247 22.38 -5.84 -0.40
C VAL A 247 21.35 -6.82 0.16
N GLU A 248 20.19 -6.38 0.68
CA GLU A 248 19.17 -7.31 1.20
C GLU A 248 18.52 -8.19 0.12
N ARG A 249 18.51 -7.75 -1.14
CA ARG A 249 18.02 -8.53 -2.28
C ARG A 249 18.97 -9.66 -2.68
N TRP A 250 20.28 -9.43 -2.61
CA TRP A 250 21.30 -10.40 -3.01
C TRP A 250 21.91 -11.16 -1.83
N LEU A 251 21.77 -10.69 -0.59
CA LEU A 251 22.35 -11.35 0.60
C LEU A 251 21.83 -12.78 0.77
N PRO A 252 20.51 -13.08 0.68
CA PRO A 252 20.01 -14.46 0.73
C PRO A 252 20.53 -15.31 -0.44
N TRP A 253 20.76 -14.69 -1.60
CA TRP A 253 21.36 -15.33 -2.77
C TRP A 253 22.87 -15.51 -2.65
N LEU A 254 23.58 -14.73 -1.83
CA LEU A 254 25.01 -14.88 -1.58
C LEU A 254 25.28 -15.86 -0.43
N THR A 255 24.36 -15.95 0.53
CA THR A 255 24.44 -16.85 1.68
C THR A 255 23.70 -18.18 1.48
N SER A 256 23.10 -18.42 0.31
CA SER A 256 22.50 -19.73 0.02
C SER A 256 23.61 -20.76 -0.23
N GLY A 257 23.46 -21.99 0.29
CA GLY A 257 24.44 -23.06 0.04
C GLY A 257 24.66 -23.34 -1.45
N TYR A 258 23.66 -23.07 -2.29
CA TYR A 258 23.73 -23.24 -3.75
C TYR A 258 24.72 -22.30 -4.43
N THR A 259 24.96 -21.11 -3.87
CA THR A 259 25.83 -20.08 -4.47
C THR A 259 27.30 -20.45 -4.33
N LEU A 260 27.66 -21.05 -3.21
CA LEU A 260 29.01 -21.55 -2.97
C LEU A 260 29.34 -22.67 -3.96
N TRP A 261 28.45 -23.66 -4.11
CA TRP A 261 28.62 -24.75 -5.09
C TRP A 261 28.58 -24.27 -6.54
N SER A 262 27.71 -23.29 -6.87
CA SER A 262 27.64 -22.71 -8.22
C SER A 262 28.91 -21.92 -8.56
N SER A 263 29.49 -21.19 -7.60
CA SER A 263 30.73 -20.45 -7.78
C SER A 263 31.93 -21.39 -7.96
N VAL A 264 32.01 -22.46 -7.16
CA VAL A 264 33.02 -23.51 -7.32
C VAL A 264 32.89 -24.19 -8.70
N THR A 265 31.67 -24.49 -9.12
CA THR A 265 31.41 -25.11 -10.43
C THR A 265 31.80 -24.18 -11.58
N LEU A 266 31.45 -22.89 -11.50
CA LEU A 266 31.82 -21.90 -12.51
C LEU A 266 33.35 -21.72 -12.59
N LEU A 267 34.04 -21.66 -11.45
CA LEU A 267 35.50 -21.61 -11.41
C LEU A 267 36.14 -22.87 -11.98
N ALA A 268 35.58 -24.05 -11.71
CA ALA A 268 36.05 -25.31 -12.30
C ALA A 268 35.86 -25.31 -13.82
N LEU A 269 34.71 -24.85 -14.32
CA LEU A 269 34.46 -24.72 -15.77
C LEU A 269 35.39 -23.71 -16.44
N LEU A 270 35.66 -22.57 -15.80
CA LEU A 270 36.62 -21.57 -16.29
C LEU A 270 38.05 -22.12 -16.28
N ALA A 271 38.44 -22.86 -15.24
CA ALA A 271 39.73 -23.53 -15.17
C ALA A 271 39.88 -24.58 -16.29
N ILE A 272 38.85 -25.39 -16.53
CA ILE A 272 38.82 -26.36 -17.64
C ILE A 272 38.90 -25.64 -18.98
N TRP A 273 38.14 -24.56 -19.18
CA TRP A 273 38.12 -23.82 -20.43
C TRP A 273 39.47 -23.16 -20.73
N THR A 274 40.08 -22.51 -19.74
CA THR A 274 41.44 -21.94 -19.88
C THR A 274 42.48 -23.02 -20.10
N HIS A 275 42.38 -24.16 -19.42
CA HIS A 275 43.27 -25.30 -19.63
C HIS A 275 43.13 -25.89 -21.05
N ARG A 276 41.90 -26.03 -21.55
CA ARG A 276 41.61 -26.49 -22.91
C ARG A 276 42.13 -25.53 -23.97
N ARG A 277 41.93 -24.22 -23.79
CA ARG A 277 42.52 -23.19 -24.67
C ARG A 277 44.05 -23.25 -24.71
N ARG A 278 44.70 -23.37 -23.55
CA ARG A 278 46.17 -23.49 -23.47
C ARG A 278 46.69 -24.81 -24.06
N ARG A 279 45.93 -25.89 -23.98
CA ARG A 279 46.25 -27.16 -24.65
C ARG A 279 46.08 -27.07 -26.16
N GLN A 280 45.02 -26.42 -26.64
CA GLN A 280 44.82 -26.21 -28.08
C GLN A 280 45.92 -25.34 -28.68
N ALA A 281 46.32 -24.26 -28.00
CA ALA A 281 47.43 -23.42 -28.44
C ALA A 281 48.76 -24.19 -28.54
N ARG A 282 49.05 -25.09 -27.60
CA ARG A 282 50.24 -25.96 -27.66
C ARG A 282 50.18 -27.02 -28.76
N ARG A 283 49.00 -27.58 -29.04
CA ARG A 283 48.82 -28.52 -30.16
C ARG A 283 49.03 -27.85 -31.51
N GLN A 284 48.52 -26.63 -31.68
CA GLN A 284 48.74 -25.85 -32.89
C GLN A 284 50.22 -25.49 -33.10
N GLN A 285 50.98 -25.28 -32.01
CA GLN A 285 52.43 -25.11 -32.10
C GLN A 285 53.13 -26.40 -32.55
N TRP A 286 52.79 -27.54 -31.96
CA TRP A 286 53.36 -28.83 -32.39
C TRP A 286 52.97 -29.23 -33.81
N GLU A 287 51.73 -28.98 -34.23
CA GLU A 287 51.28 -29.23 -35.62
C GLU A 287 51.98 -28.28 -36.61
N ALA A 288 52.30 -27.04 -36.22
CA ALA A 288 53.07 -26.12 -37.05
C ALA A 288 54.56 -26.49 -37.12
N GLU A 289 55.13 -26.98 -36.01
CA GLU A 289 56.51 -27.50 -35.97
C GLU A 289 56.64 -28.79 -36.78
N GLU A 290 55.70 -29.72 -36.65
CA GLU A 290 55.64 -30.92 -37.50
C GLU A 290 55.44 -30.53 -38.97
N ALA A 291 54.46 -29.68 -39.30
CA ALA A 291 54.26 -29.22 -40.68
C ALA A 291 55.52 -28.56 -41.27
N ALA A 292 56.26 -27.77 -40.49
CA ALA A 292 57.53 -27.18 -40.92
C ALA A 292 58.65 -28.22 -41.11
N LEU A 293 58.66 -29.29 -40.29
CA LEU A 293 59.59 -30.42 -40.43
C LEU A 293 59.24 -31.31 -41.64
N TRP A 294 57.98 -31.38 -42.05
CA TRP A 294 57.52 -32.13 -43.24
C TRP A 294 57.49 -31.28 -44.53
N GLU A 295 57.47 -29.94 -44.43
CA GLU A 295 57.60 -28.99 -45.55
C GLU A 295 59.06 -28.65 -45.88
N GLU A 296 60.04 -29.09 -45.08
CA GLU A 296 61.45 -29.14 -45.53
C GLU A 296 61.52 -30.12 -46.71
N PRO A 297 61.59 -29.63 -47.97
CA PRO A 297 61.78 -30.53 -49.09
C PRO A 297 63.19 -31.09 -48.92
N ASP A 298 63.32 -32.40 -49.00
CA ASP A 298 64.60 -33.12 -49.08
C ASP A 298 65.55 -32.34 -50.00
N ARG A 299 66.40 -31.51 -49.37
CA ARG A 299 67.37 -30.63 -50.02
C ARG A 299 68.74 -31.29 -49.96
N ASP A 300 68.78 -32.62 -49.97
CA ASP A 300 69.96 -33.36 -50.41
C ASP A 300 69.93 -33.47 -51.94
N ASP A 301 70.09 -32.31 -52.58
CA ASP A 301 70.60 -32.27 -53.93
C ASP A 301 71.38 -30.98 -54.17
N ARG A 302 72.69 -31.19 -54.45
CA ARG A 302 73.70 -30.29 -55.04
C ARG A 302 74.54 -29.45 -54.07
N TRP A 303 75.88 -29.38 -54.15
CA TRP A 303 76.93 -30.05 -54.94
C TRP A 303 78.28 -29.38 -54.56
N VAL A 304 79.39 -30.11 -54.73
CA VAL A 304 80.68 -29.62 -55.26
C VAL A 304 81.47 -28.59 -54.43
N HIS A 305 82.59 -28.99 -53.81
CA HIS A 305 83.94 -29.04 -54.40
C HIS A 305 84.93 -29.75 -53.46
#